data_AF-A0A942TW10-F1
#
_entry.id   AF-A0A942TW10-F1
#
_cell.length_a   1.000
_cell.length_b   1.000
_cell.length_c   1.000
_cell.angle_alpha   90.00
_cell.angle_beta   90.00
_cell.angle_gamma   90.00
#
_symmetry.space_group_name_H-M   'P 1'
#
loop_
_entity.id
_entity.type
_entity.pdbx_description
1 polymer ?
#
loop_
_entity_poly.entity_id
_entity_poly.type
_entity_poly.pdbx_seq_one_letter_code
_entity_poly.pdbx_strand_id
1 'polypeptide(L)'
;MKKTCFLFLTIIVILGIFNGEKEVKANSVEHPILIEANKYVGVPYVYGGEDPKGFDSSGFVQYVLKQSYNITMPRTVKKQYEVEIGTSVDRDSLEPGDLVFFGNGADDVSHVSIYNGNDELIHATVSQGVSITSLEKSTYWSSRYVGAKRISNEIDNIIVKEALKYEGSPYLYGGVTPEGFDSSGFVQYVINQTLDFMLPRTARSQYVMGEEVSRDSLQPGDLIFFGSDADITHVAIYKGNDQLIHATVSQGVSITSFEGSAYWSNKFVGAKRINGSPIIDANHPIIKEALKYIGTPYLFGGENPEEGFDCSAFVRYVYLHSLKIYLPRSTDQQWQVGEIVSKENIQPGDVIFFSDTYREGISHNGIYIGDNQFIHATRGDQVTISYINSEYWEEKFTGIRRFTGLTLPKENPIVAEATKFIGEIPYVKGGTTPEEGFDVSGFVQYVFKEAANVDIPRYGEQQWQIGENVARNDIQPGDLVFFKLSTINSAIYIGNDQVVHVTLSDGVRVTNIRTNSYWSNAYIGAKRVEGLPAQ
;
A
#
# COMPACT_ATOMS: atom_id res chain seq x y z
N MET A 1 29.40 -68.27 38.88
CA MET A 1 28.51 -68.70 40.00
C MET A 1 27.89 -67.43 40.59
N LYS A 2 26.60 -67.15 40.31
CA LYS A 2 25.46 -67.39 41.22
C LYS A 2 25.59 -66.50 42.49
N LYS A 3 24.74 -65.51 42.79
CA LYS A 3 23.26 -65.53 42.81
C LYS A 3 22.66 -64.11 42.90
N THR A 4 21.54 -63.96 42.21
CA THR A 4 20.45 -63.01 42.45
C THR A 4 19.89 -63.14 43.87
N CYS A 5 19.49 -62.03 44.49
CA CYS A 5 18.55 -62.04 45.62
C CYS A 5 17.56 -60.88 45.48
N PHE A 6 16.32 -61.25 45.18
CA PHE A 6 15.12 -60.43 45.26
C PHE A 6 14.84 -60.09 46.72
N LEU A 7 14.52 -58.83 47.02
CA LEU A 7 13.80 -58.48 48.24
C LEU A 7 12.52 -57.73 47.87
N PHE A 8 11.40 -58.40 48.11
CA PHE A 8 10.06 -57.84 48.17
C PHE A 8 10.01 -56.77 49.28
N LEU A 9 9.52 -55.57 48.98
CA LEU A 9 9.03 -54.65 50.01
C LEU A 9 7.55 -54.35 49.75
N THR A 10 6.79 -54.68 50.78
CA THR A 10 5.33 -54.70 50.90
C THR A 10 4.74 -53.29 50.77
N ILE A 11 3.73 -53.16 49.92
CA ILE A 11 2.89 -51.97 49.80
C ILE A 11 2.06 -51.83 51.08
N ILE A 12 2.28 -50.75 51.84
CA ILE A 12 1.33 -50.26 52.85
C ILE A 12 0.57 -49.11 52.19
N VAL A 13 -0.70 -49.34 51.88
CA VAL A 13 -1.66 -48.30 51.48
C VAL A 13 -2.05 -47.54 52.75
N ILE A 14 -1.65 -46.27 52.86
CA ILE A 14 -2.27 -45.32 53.77
C ILE A 14 -3.13 -44.39 52.90
N LEU A 15 -4.45 -44.56 52.99
CA LEU A 15 -5.42 -43.59 52.51
C LEU A 15 -5.27 -42.30 53.33
N GLY A 16 -4.64 -41.29 52.73
CA GLY A 16 -4.68 -39.91 53.18
C GLY A 16 -5.51 -39.09 52.19
N ILE A 17 -6.76 -38.82 52.55
CA ILE A 17 -7.62 -37.84 51.87
C ILE A 17 -7.03 -36.47 52.16
N PHE A 18 -6.47 -35.80 51.14
CA PHE A 18 -6.28 -34.35 51.17
C PHE A 18 -6.67 -33.75 49.82
N ASN A 19 -7.41 -32.65 49.95
CA ASN A 19 -8.12 -31.93 48.90
C ASN A 19 -7.20 -31.41 47.80
N GLY A 20 -7.57 -31.69 46.55
CA GLY A 20 -7.79 -30.66 45.53
C GLY A 20 -6.72 -29.58 45.36
N GLU A 21 -5.48 -29.95 45.09
CA GLU A 21 -4.59 -29.13 44.27
C GLU A 21 -4.49 -29.78 42.90
N LYS A 22 -4.91 -29.05 41.86
CA LYS A 22 -4.70 -29.45 40.48
C LYS A 22 -3.19 -29.60 40.26
N GLU A 23 -2.75 -30.79 39.86
CA GLU A 23 -1.45 -30.96 39.23
C GLU A 23 -1.35 -30.01 38.02
N VAL A 24 -0.53 -28.96 38.17
CA VAL A 24 -0.06 -28.17 37.03
C VAL A 24 0.97 -29.03 36.32
N LYS A 25 0.58 -29.69 35.22
CA LYS A 25 1.55 -30.25 34.27
C LYS A 25 2.35 -29.09 33.67
N ALA A 26 3.61 -28.99 34.08
CA ALA A 26 4.65 -28.25 33.38
C ALA A 26 4.72 -28.74 31.92
N ASN A 27 4.40 -27.87 30.95
CA ASN A 27 4.78 -28.03 29.53
C ASN A 27 4.49 -26.81 28.63
N SER A 28 3.95 -25.69 29.11
CA SER A 28 3.74 -24.47 28.30
C SER A 28 4.93 -23.48 28.29
N VAL A 29 5.95 -23.69 29.15
CA VAL A 29 7.01 -22.69 29.40
C VAL A 29 8.25 -22.88 28.52
N GLU A 30 8.40 -23.99 27.78
CA GLU A 30 9.61 -24.25 26.97
C GLU A 30 9.46 -24.01 25.46
N HIS A 31 8.25 -23.77 24.95
CA HIS A 31 8.09 -23.59 23.50
C HIS A 31 8.63 -22.22 23.05
N PRO A 32 9.65 -22.12 22.17
CA PRO A 32 10.29 -20.86 21.82
C PRO A 32 9.33 -19.78 21.29
N ILE A 33 8.36 -20.18 20.45
CA ILE A 33 7.29 -19.28 19.98
C ILE A 33 6.50 -18.68 21.16
N LEU A 34 6.15 -19.48 22.17
CA LEU A 34 5.36 -19.00 23.31
C LEU A 34 6.20 -18.17 24.28
N ILE A 35 7.46 -18.52 24.49
CA ILE A 35 8.40 -17.70 25.26
C ILE A 35 8.48 -16.30 24.67
N GLU A 36 8.58 -16.21 23.34
CA GLU A 36 8.66 -14.93 22.65
C GLU A 36 7.30 -14.20 22.63
N ALA A 37 6.22 -14.87 22.26
CA ALA A 37 4.87 -14.30 22.19
C ALA A 37 4.42 -13.67 23.52
N ASN A 38 4.70 -14.34 24.65
CA ASN A 38 4.29 -13.87 25.97
C ASN A 38 4.96 -12.54 26.38
N LYS A 39 6.12 -12.17 25.81
CA LYS A 39 6.78 -10.89 26.11
C LYS A 39 5.97 -9.67 25.72
N TYR A 40 5.07 -9.83 24.75
CA TYR A 40 4.33 -8.72 24.13
C TYR A 40 2.87 -8.65 24.55
N VAL A 41 2.41 -9.51 25.47
CA VAL A 41 1.06 -9.39 26.03
C VAL A 41 0.89 -8.00 26.66
N GLY A 42 -0.12 -7.27 26.21
CA GLY A 42 -0.40 -5.88 26.58
C GLY A 42 0.07 -4.82 25.58
N VAL A 43 0.84 -5.17 24.55
CA VAL A 43 1.20 -4.24 23.46
C VAL A 43 -0.06 -3.84 22.68
N PRO A 44 -0.28 -2.54 22.39
CA PRO A 44 -1.50 -2.07 21.75
C PRO A 44 -1.68 -2.61 20.33
N TYR A 45 -2.94 -2.67 19.89
CA TYR A 45 -3.25 -2.97 18.50
C TYR A 45 -2.97 -1.76 17.61
N VAL A 46 -2.25 -1.98 16.52
CA VAL A 46 -2.07 -1.01 15.44
C VAL A 46 -2.29 -1.77 14.14
N TYR A 47 -3.31 -1.39 13.36
CA TYR A 47 -3.53 -1.96 12.02
C TYR A 47 -2.26 -1.75 11.18
N GLY A 48 -1.75 -2.77 10.50
CA GLY A 48 -0.47 -2.61 9.80
C GLY A 48 0.77 -2.70 10.70
N GLY A 49 0.62 -2.77 12.04
CA GLY A 49 1.73 -2.82 12.99
C GLY A 49 2.46 -4.16 13.02
N GLU A 50 3.79 -4.11 13.15
CA GLU A 50 4.69 -5.26 13.05
C GLU A 50 5.86 -5.21 14.06
N ASP A 51 5.82 -4.28 15.03
CA ASP A 51 6.88 -4.11 16.01
C ASP A 51 6.31 -3.90 17.44
N PRO A 52 7.15 -3.92 18.49
CA PRO A 52 6.69 -3.79 19.88
C PRO A 52 6.03 -2.45 20.26
N LYS A 53 5.94 -1.46 19.35
CA LYS A 53 5.14 -0.24 19.57
C LYS A 53 3.66 -0.48 19.28
N GLY A 54 3.35 -1.50 18.50
CA GLY A 54 1.98 -1.90 18.20
C GLY A 54 1.92 -2.95 17.10
N PHE A 55 1.03 -3.92 17.27
CA PHE A 55 0.87 -5.05 16.34
C PHE A 55 -0.55 -5.15 15.79
N ASP A 56 -0.70 -5.65 14.57
CA ASP A 56 -1.88 -6.41 14.17
C ASP A 56 -1.63 -7.91 14.28
N SER A 57 -2.63 -8.75 13.97
CA SER A 57 -2.53 -10.19 14.21
C SER A 57 -1.46 -10.87 13.35
N SER A 58 -1.36 -10.52 12.06
CA SER A 58 -0.34 -11.09 11.18
C SER A 58 1.06 -10.54 11.45
N GLY A 59 1.19 -9.25 11.76
CA GLY A 59 2.45 -8.62 12.15
C GLY A 59 2.98 -9.17 13.47
N PHE A 60 2.11 -9.44 14.45
CA PHE A 60 2.49 -10.12 15.69
C PHE A 60 3.10 -11.51 15.42
N VAL A 61 2.45 -12.32 14.58
CA VAL A 61 2.96 -13.65 14.21
C VAL A 61 4.28 -13.56 13.44
N GLN A 62 4.39 -12.63 12.48
CA GLN A 62 5.66 -12.39 11.76
C GLN A 62 6.80 -12.12 12.74
N TYR A 63 6.57 -11.18 13.66
CA TYR A 63 7.58 -10.76 14.61
C TYR A 63 7.99 -11.92 15.54
N VAL A 64 7.03 -12.63 16.12
CA VAL A 64 7.31 -13.76 17.02
C VAL A 64 8.11 -14.85 16.32
N LEU A 65 7.70 -15.28 15.12
CA LEU A 65 8.39 -16.35 14.39
C LEU A 65 9.78 -15.91 13.89
N LYS A 66 9.95 -14.64 13.55
CA LYS A 66 11.26 -14.08 13.21
C LYS A 66 12.21 -14.12 14.41
N GLN A 67 11.76 -13.69 15.59
CA GLN A 67 12.60 -13.70 16.79
C GLN A 67 12.85 -15.11 17.33
N SER A 68 11.87 -16.02 17.23
CA SER A 68 12.01 -17.37 17.79
C SER A 68 12.80 -18.32 16.89
N TYR A 69 12.49 -18.32 15.58
CA TYR A 69 12.99 -19.31 14.62
C TYR A 69 13.68 -18.69 13.40
N ASN A 70 13.84 -17.36 13.34
CA ASN A 70 14.33 -16.65 12.15
C ASN A 70 13.49 -16.94 10.89
N ILE A 71 12.20 -17.19 11.05
CA ILE A 71 11.28 -17.47 9.94
C ILE A 71 10.68 -16.16 9.44
N THR A 72 10.80 -15.92 8.14
CA THR A 72 10.10 -14.82 7.47
C THR A 72 8.70 -15.28 7.08
N MET A 73 7.69 -14.48 7.42
CA MET A 73 6.28 -14.75 7.14
C MET A 73 5.70 -13.67 6.21
N PRO A 74 4.72 -14.02 5.35
CA PRO A 74 3.97 -13.04 4.57
C PRO A 74 3.25 -12.01 5.47
N ARG A 75 2.99 -10.81 4.95
CA ARG A 75 2.38 -9.71 5.72
C ARG A 75 0.91 -9.92 6.02
N THR A 76 0.17 -10.52 5.10
CA THR A 76 -1.30 -10.66 5.19
C THR A 76 -1.68 -12.01 5.79
N VAL A 77 -2.73 -12.03 6.62
CA VAL A 77 -3.24 -13.28 7.23
C VAL A 77 -3.59 -14.31 6.16
N LYS A 78 -4.27 -13.87 5.09
CA LYS A 78 -4.64 -14.72 3.96
C LYS A 78 -3.41 -15.40 3.36
N LYS A 79 -2.35 -14.65 3.07
CA LYS A 79 -1.13 -15.23 2.52
C LYS A 79 -0.42 -16.15 3.52
N GLN A 80 -0.39 -15.83 4.81
CA GLN A 80 0.12 -16.74 5.86
C GLN A 80 -0.64 -18.08 5.89
N TYR A 81 -1.95 -18.06 5.61
CA TYR A 81 -2.77 -19.27 5.50
C TYR A 81 -2.56 -20.02 4.18
N GLU A 82 -2.28 -19.35 3.07
CA GLU A 82 -2.09 -19.99 1.76
C GLU A 82 -0.69 -20.58 1.55
N VAL A 83 0.37 -19.93 2.05
CA VAL A 83 1.74 -20.41 1.83
C VAL A 83 1.98 -21.75 2.52
N GLU A 84 2.78 -22.61 1.91
CA GLU A 84 3.15 -23.94 2.43
C GLU A 84 4.17 -23.85 3.58
N ILE A 85 3.80 -23.10 4.62
CA ILE A 85 4.54 -23.01 5.86
C ILE A 85 3.93 -23.91 6.93
N GLY A 86 4.76 -24.69 7.61
CA GLY A 86 4.33 -25.64 8.62
C GLY A 86 3.51 -26.81 8.06
N THR A 87 2.92 -27.58 8.97
CA THR A 87 1.99 -28.69 8.62
C THR A 87 0.59 -28.34 9.08
N SER A 88 -0.42 -28.65 8.26
CA SER A 88 -1.83 -28.49 8.68
C SER A 88 -2.13 -29.34 9.90
N VAL A 89 -2.85 -28.79 10.86
CA VAL A 89 -3.22 -29.43 12.12
C VAL A 89 -4.73 -29.42 12.29
N ASP A 90 -5.29 -30.58 12.65
CA ASP A 90 -6.68 -30.70 13.04
C ASP A 90 -6.93 -30.02 14.39
N ARG A 91 -8.11 -29.41 14.56
CA ARG A 91 -8.47 -28.64 15.78
C ARG A 91 -8.26 -29.44 17.08
N ASP A 92 -8.58 -30.73 17.07
CA ASP A 92 -8.44 -31.61 18.24
C ASP A 92 -7.00 -32.03 18.52
N SER A 93 -6.07 -31.72 17.61
CA SER A 93 -4.64 -32.05 17.69
C SER A 93 -3.77 -30.82 17.92
N LEU A 94 -4.35 -29.69 18.30
CA LEU A 94 -3.62 -28.45 18.57
C LEU A 94 -2.59 -28.62 19.69
N GLU A 95 -1.38 -28.16 19.43
CA GLU A 95 -0.24 -28.14 20.35
C GLU A 95 0.22 -26.70 20.61
N PRO A 96 0.75 -26.40 21.81
CA PRO A 96 1.31 -25.09 22.13
C PRO A 96 2.31 -24.63 21.06
N GLY A 97 2.11 -23.44 20.50
CA GLY A 97 2.92 -22.88 19.41
C GLY A 97 2.28 -22.97 18.02
N ASP A 98 1.21 -23.75 17.84
CA ASP A 98 0.47 -23.83 16.57
C ASP A 98 -0.14 -22.48 16.20
N LEU A 99 -0.08 -22.10 14.93
CA LEU A 99 -0.82 -20.94 14.40
C LEU A 99 -2.27 -21.34 14.16
N VAL A 100 -3.21 -20.54 14.64
CA VAL A 100 -4.65 -20.78 14.47
C VAL A 100 -5.26 -19.62 13.70
N PHE A 101 -5.97 -19.95 12.63
CA PHE A 101 -6.52 -19.01 11.66
C PHE A 101 -8.05 -18.91 11.77
N PHE A 102 -8.56 -17.69 11.61
CA PHE A 102 -9.98 -17.39 11.74
C PHE A 102 -10.50 -16.55 10.56
N GLY A 103 -11.79 -16.70 10.27
CA GLY A 103 -12.44 -16.06 9.14
C GLY A 103 -13.88 -16.52 8.94
N ASN A 104 -14.46 -16.18 7.78
CA ASN A 104 -15.79 -16.69 7.37
C ASN A 104 -15.68 -17.94 6.46
N GLY A 105 -14.50 -18.55 6.39
CA GLY A 105 -14.19 -19.70 5.54
C GLY A 105 -12.75 -19.64 5.05
N ALA A 106 -12.32 -20.67 4.31
CA ALA A 106 -10.96 -20.76 3.76
C ALA A 106 -10.63 -19.64 2.77
N ASP A 107 -11.62 -19.10 2.06
CA ASP A 107 -11.44 -18.01 1.09
C ASP A 107 -11.40 -16.62 1.74
N ASP A 108 -11.81 -16.51 3.01
CA ASP A 108 -11.97 -15.26 3.77
C ASP A 108 -11.33 -15.36 5.17
N VAL A 109 -10.07 -15.78 5.20
CA VAL A 109 -9.25 -15.79 6.43
C VAL A 109 -8.77 -14.37 6.73
N SER A 110 -9.08 -13.88 7.92
CA SER A 110 -8.89 -12.47 8.30
C SER A 110 -8.17 -12.26 9.63
N HIS A 111 -7.97 -13.31 10.44
CA HIS A 111 -7.23 -13.21 11.70
C HIS A 111 -6.36 -14.43 11.96
N VAL A 112 -5.25 -14.25 12.67
CA VAL A 112 -4.34 -15.33 13.10
C VAL A 112 -3.98 -15.18 14.57
N SER A 113 -3.70 -16.29 15.22
CA SER A 113 -3.24 -16.35 16.61
C SER A 113 -2.21 -17.46 16.81
N ILE A 114 -1.59 -17.48 17.98
CA ILE A 114 -0.71 -18.55 18.42
C ILE A 114 -1.40 -19.30 19.56
N TYR A 115 -1.56 -20.61 19.43
CA TYR A 115 -2.18 -21.44 20.47
C TYR A 115 -1.24 -21.58 21.67
N ASN A 116 -1.68 -21.13 22.84
CA ASN A 116 -0.91 -21.16 24.09
C ASN A 116 -1.05 -22.51 24.84
N GLY A 117 -1.88 -23.42 24.32
CA GLY A 117 -2.32 -24.61 25.04
C GLY A 117 -3.54 -24.34 25.93
N ASN A 118 -4.15 -25.41 26.45
CA ASN A 118 -5.26 -25.33 27.42
C ASN A 118 -6.40 -24.39 27.01
N ASP A 119 -6.84 -24.43 25.76
CA ASP A 119 -7.92 -23.58 25.24
C ASP A 119 -7.56 -22.07 25.15
N GLU A 120 -6.29 -21.70 25.20
CA GLU A 120 -5.85 -20.30 25.15
C GLU A 120 -5.16 -19.93 23.82
N LEU A 121 -5.39 -18.70 23.38
CA LEU A 121 -4.84 -18.08 22.16
C LEU A 121 -4.14 -16.78 22.52
N ILE A 122 -2.91 -16.57 22.05
CA ILE A 122 -2.21 -15.28 22.09
C ILE A 122 -2.34 -14.61 20.72
N HIS A 123 -2.88 -13.39 20.69
CA HIS A 123 -3.01 -12.62 19.45
C HIS A 123 -3.26 -11.12 19.69
N ALA A 124 -2.96 -10.29 18.69
CA ALA A 124 -3.31 -8.87 18.68
C ALA A 124 -4.76 -8.67 18.21
N THR A 125 -5.64 -8.16 19.09
CA THR A 125 -7.04 -7.87 18.80
C THR A 125 -7.30 -6.37 18.83
N VAL A 126 -8.23 -5.89 17.98
CA VAL A 126 -8.55 -4.46 17.86
C VAL A 126 -8.93 -3.83 19.21
N SER A 127 -9.61 -4.57 20.08
CA SER A 127 -10.12 -4.05 21.36
C SER A 127 -9.16 -4.16 22.53
N GLN A 128 -8.19 -5.09 22.50
CA GLN A 128 -7.36 -5.42 23.67
C GLN A 128 -5.86 -5.40 23.39
N GLY A 129 -5.43 -5.15 22.15
CA GLY A 129 -4.03 -5.33 21.77
C GLY A 129 -3.64 -6.80 21.81
N VAL A 130 -2.36 -7.09 22.03
CA VAL A 130 -1.88 -8.46 22.24
C VAL A 130 -2.44 -8.99 23.56
N SER A 131 -3.35 -9.94 23.47
CA SER A 131 -4.10 -10.48 24.61
C SER A 131 -4.20 -12.00 24.55
N ILE A 132 -4.48 -12.60 25.70
CA ILE A 132 -4.79 -14.03 25.81
C ILE A 132 -6.31 -14.19 25.86
N THR A 133 -6.89 -14.93 24.93
CA THR A 133 -8.33 -15.24 24.90
C THR A 133 -8.57 -16.74 24.79
N SER A 134 -9.80 -17.18 25.06
CA SER A 134 -10.17 -18.59 24.93
C SER A 134 -10.64 -18.91 23.51
N LEU A 135 -10.24 -20.08 22.98
CA LEU A 135 -10.68 -20.58 21.68
C LEU A 135 -12.13 -21.07 21.73
N GLU A 136 -12.43 -21.98 22.64
CA GLU A 136 -13.68 -22.73 22.76
C GLU A 136 -14.75 -21.97 23.53
N LYS A 137 -14.40 -21.26 24.62
CA LYS A 137 -15.38 -20.52 25.43
C LYS A 137 -15.78 -19.20 24.79
N SER A 138 -14.97 -18.68 23.87
CA SER A 138 -15.34 -17.53 23.05
C SER A 138 -16.25 -17.99 21.91
N THR A 139 -17.52 -17.59 21.95
CA THR A 139 -18.45 -17.85 20.84
C THR A 139 -17.98 -17.20 19.53
N TYR A 140 -17.26 -16.08 19.62
CA TYR A 140 -16.73 -15.39 18.45
C TYR A 140 -15.60 -16.17 17.77
N TRP A 141 -14.60 -16.64 18.54
CA TRP A 141 -13.43 -17.35 18.00
C TRP A 141 -13.76 -18.77 17.60
N SER A 142 -14.48 -19.53 18.44
CA SER A 142 -14.87 -20.91 18.16
C SER A 142 -15.69 -21.04 16.87
N SER A 143 -16.59 -20.08 16.58
CA SER A 143 -17.43 -20.06 15.38
C SER A 143 -16.70 -19.63 14.10
N ARG A 144 -15.52 -19.01 14.23
CA ARG A 144 -14.70 -18.49 13.12
C ARG A 144 -13.46 -19.31 12.83
N TYR A 145 -13.24 -20.41 13.55
CA TYR A 145 -12.09 -21.28 13.31
C TYR A 145 -12.09 -21.77 11.85
N VAL A 146 -11.01 -21.50 11.13
CA VAL A 146 -10.83 -21.96 9.75
C VAL A 146 -9.85 -23.13 9.68
N GLY A 147 -8.74 -23.06 10.41
CA GLY A 147 -7.72 -24.09 10.39
C GLY A 147 -6.51 -23.73 11.24
N ALA A 148 -5.57 -24.65 11.36
CA ALA A 148 -4.34 -24.44 12.11
C ALA A 148 -3.11 -25.02 11.40
N LYS A 149 -1.94 -24.46 11.72
CA LYS A 149 -0.65 -24.88 11.17
C LYS A 149 0.40 -24.99 12.27
N ARG A 150 1.12 -26.12 12.31
CA ARG A 150 2.27 -26.33 13.19
C ARG A 150 3.54 -25.80 12.57
N ILE A 151 4.23 -24.93 13.29
CA ILE A 151 5.50 -24.35 12.86
C ILE A 151 6.65 -25.07 13.56
N SER A 152 7.55 -25.68 12.78
CA SER A 152 8.80 -26.24 13.29
C SER A 152 9.99 -25.34 12.94
N ASN A 153 11.11 -25.53 13.64
CA ASN A 153 12.39 -24.90 13.33
C ASN A 153 13.08 -25.51 12.09
N GLU A 154 12.59 -26.64 11.58
CA GLU A 154 13.10 -27.34 10.40
C GLU A 154 12.41 -26.93 9.08
N ILE A 155 11.67 -25.82 9.10
CA ILE A 155 10.99 -25.35 7.89
C ILE A 155 12.04 -24.87 6.88
N ASP A 156 12.20 -25.64 5.78
CA ASP A 156 12.88 -25.15 4.58
C ASP A 156 12.27 -23.81 4.18
N ASN A 157 13.12 -22.81 3.96
CA ASN A 157 12.74 -21.43 3.70
C ASN A 157 11.59 -21.34 2.67
N ILE A 158 10.53 -20.59 2.96
CA ILE A 158 9.31 -20.51 2.13
C ILE A 158 9.60 -20.07 0.69
N ILE A 159 10.59 -19.20 0.49
CA ILE A 159 11.05 -18.74 -0.84
C ILE A 159 11.65 -19.90 -1.61
N VAL A 160 12.45 -20.73 -0.94
CA VAL A 160 13.07 -21.93 -1.55
C VAL A 160 12.01 -22.97 -1.88
N LYS A 161 11.07 -23.26 -0.97
CA LYS A 161 9.97 -24.20 -1.23
C LYS A 161 9.13 -23.79 -2.43
N GLU A 162 8.76 -22.51 -2.49
CA GLU A 162 7.98 -21.99 -3.60
C GLU A 162 8.78 -22.01 -4.92
N ALA A 163 10.07 -21.64 -4.88
CA ALA A 163 10.96 -21.69 -6.04
C ALA A 163 11.06 -23.10 -6.65
N LEU A 164 11.11 -24.15 -5.82
CA LEU A 164 11.22 -25.54 -6.26
C LEU A 164 10.01 -26.02 -7.07
N LYS A 165 8.82 -25.44 -6.87
CA LYS A 165 7.61 -25.79 -7.65
C LYS A 165 7.75 -25.51 -9.15
N TYR A 166 8.67 -24.62 -9.50
CA TYR A 166 8.87 -24.14 -10.87
C TYR A 166 10.14 -24.70 -11.52
N GLU A 167 10.83 -25.65 -10.88
CA GLU A 167 11.95 -26.35 -11.52
C GLU A 167 11.50 -26.98 -12.84
N GLY A 168 12.22 -26.70 -13.92
CA GLY A 168 11.89 -27.13 -15.28
C GLY A 168 11.06 -26.14 -16.11
N SER A 169 10.55 -25.04 -15.53
CA SER A 169 9.93 -23.96 -16.31
C SER A 169 10.92 -23.39 -17.34
N PRO A 170 10.51 -23.15 -18.60
CA PRO A 170 11.43 -22.75 -19.66
C PRO A 170 11.97 -21.32 -19.45
N TYR A 171 13.09 -21.02 -20.08
CA TYR A 171 13.60 -19.65 -20.13
C TYR A 171 12.85 -18.84 -21.19
N LEU A 172 12.44 -17.62 -20.83
CA LEU A 172 11.89 -16.62 -21.74
C LEU A 172 12.44 -15.25 -21.35
N TYR A 173 13.15 -14.58 -22.26
CA TYR A 173 13.63 -13.22 -21.99
C TYR A 173 12.44 -12.28 -21.78
N GLY A 174 12.42 -11.54 -20.68
CA GLY A 174 11.25 -10.73 -20.33
C GLY A 174 10.12 -11.51 -19.66
N GLY A 175 10.22 -12.84 -19.54
CA GLY A 175 9.20 -13.71 -18.96
C GLY A 175 9.04 -13.56 -17.45
N VAL A 176 7.79 -13.61 -16.98
CA VAL A 176 7.38 -13.39 -15.57
C VAL A 176 6.35 -14.41 -15.09
N THR A 177 6.15 -15.50 -15.82
CA THR A 177 5.13 -16.51 -15.50
C THR A 177 5.67 -17.93 -15.69
N PRO A 178 5.00 -18.97 -15.15
CA PRO A 178 5.46 -20.36 -15.28
C PRO A 178 5.62 -20.88 -16.73
N GLU A 179 4.95 -20.25 -17.71
CA GLU A 179 5.10 -20.50 -19.13
C GLU A 179 6.48 -20.08 -19.68
N GLY A 180 7.19 -19.22 -18.95
CA GLY A 180 8.56 -18.84 -19.25
C GLY A 180 9.06 -17.71 -18.37
N PHE A 181 10.26 -17.86 -17.82
CA PHE A 181 10.91 -16.89 -16.95
C PHE A 181 12.26 -16.40 -17.48
N ASP A 182 12.59 -15.13 -17.24
CA ASP A 182 14.00 -14.75 -17.05
C ASP A 182 14.37 -14.79 -15.56
N SER A 183 15.66 -14.59 -15.23
CA SER A 183 16.14 -14.73 -13.85
C SER A 183 15.44 -13.80 -12.87
N SER A 184 15.31 -12.53 -13.23
CA SER A 184 14.63 -11.52 -12.42
C SER A 184 13.12 -11.70 -12.35
N GLY A 185 12.47 -12.13 -13.44
CA GLY A 185 11.05 -12.44 -13.48
C GLY A 185 10.70 -13.66 -12.64
N PHE A 186 11.55 -14.69 -12.65
CA PHE A 186 11.43 -15.85 -11.76
C PHE A 186 11.48 -15.44 -10.29
N VAL A 187 12.52 -14.69 -9.88
CA VAL A 187 12.67 -14.24 -8.50
C VAL A 187 11.52 -13.33 -8.07
N GLN A 188 11.12 -12.39 -8.93
CA GLN A 188 9.97 -11.52 -8.69
C GLN A 188 8.69 -12.34 -8.48
N TYR A 189 8.44 -13.35 -9.31
CA TYR A 189 7.28 -14.21 -9.22
C TYR A 189 7.28 -15.01 -7.90
N VAL A 190 8.39 -15.67 -7.55
CA VAL A 190 8.51 -16.44 -6.30
C VAL A 190 8.29 -15.55 -5.06
N ILE A 191 8.91 -14.37 -5.05
CA ILE A 191 8.76 -13.43 -3.92
C ILE A 191 7.32 -12.92 -3.83
N ASN A 192 6.66 -12.64 -4.96
CA ASN A 192 5.25 -12.27 -4.96
C ASN A 192 4.35 -13.42 -4.43
N GLN A 193 4.64 -14.67 -4.79
CA GLN A 193 3.90 -15.84 -4.30
C GLN A 193 4.14 -16.16 -2.83
N THR A 194 5.24 -15.68 -2.23
CA THR A 194 5.59 -15.99 -0.85
C THR A 194 5.37 -14.82 0.10
N LEU A 195 5.82 -13.63 -0.24
CA LEU A 195 5.83 -12.48 0.67
C LEU A 195 4.73 -11.44 0.35
N ASP A 196 3.92 -11.67 -0.68
CA ASP A 196 2.79 -10.79 -1.04
C ASP A 196 3.22 -9.37 -1.43
N PHE A 197 4.43 -9.24 -2.00
CA PHE A 197 4.87 -7.98 -2.60
C PHE A 197 5.68 -8.23 -3.87
N MET A 198 5.60 -7.26 -4.77
CA MET A 198 6.28 -7.33 -6.05
C MET A 198 7.67 -6.69 -5.92
N LEU A 199 8.71 -7.48 -6.16
CA LEU A 199 10.05 -6.95 -6.35
C LEU A 199 10.14 -6.12 -7.64
N PRO A 200 11.13 -5.22 -7.77
CA PRO A 200 11.44 -4.58 -9.04
C PRO A 200 11.67 -5.58 -10.17
N ARG A 201 11.37 -5.19 -11.42
CA ARG A 201 11.41 -6.12 -12.57
C ARG A 201 12.81 -6.59 -12.95
N THR A 202 13.86 -5.79 -12.76
CA THR A 202 15.22 -6.10 -13.22
C THR A 202 16.12 -6.56 -12.08
N ALA A 203 17.07 -7.45 -12.35
CA ALA A 203 18.05 -7.92 -11.35
C ALA A 203 18.81 -6.76 -10.70
N ARG A 204 19.22 -5.74 -11.48
CA ARG A 204 19.86 -4.53 -10.97
C ARG A 204 18.98 -3.79 -9.95
N SER A 205 17.70 -3.59 -10.26
CA SER A 205 16.78 -2.91 -9.33
C SER A 205 16.42 -3.79 -8.12
N GLN A 206 16.43 -5.12 -8.27
CA GLN A 206 16.27 -6.04 -7.14
C GLN A 206 17.48 -6.00 -6.19
N TYR A 207 18.68 -5.70 -6.69
CA TYR A 207 19.89 -5.64 -5.87
C TYR A 207 19.89 -4.47 -4.88
N VAL A 208 19.09 -3.44 -5.08
CA VAL A 208 18.96 -2.35 -4.09
C VAL A 208 17.89 -2.64 -3.04
N MET A 209 17.29 -3.84 -3.06
CA MET A 209 16.27 -4.27 -2.12
C MET A 209 16.86 -5.16 -1.01
N GLY A 210 16.29 -5.06 0.19
CA GLY A 210 16.63 -5.92 1.32
C GLY A 210 17.99 -5.62 1.96
N GLU A 211 18.34 -6.46 2.93
CA GLU A 211 19.58 -6.35 3.70
C GLU A 211 20.76 -6.94 2.93
N GLU A 212 21.93 -6.30 2.99
CA GLU A 212 23.15 -6.87 2.42
C GLU A 212 23.62 -8.08 3.23
N VAL A 213 23.96 -9.16 2.52
CA VAL A 213 24.47 -10.39 3.12
C VAL A 213 25.86 -10.68 2.57
N SER A 214 26.82 -10.89 3.47
CA SER A 214 28.14 -11.37 3.09
C SER A 214 28.08 -12.81 2.59
N ARG A 215 28.94 -13.15 1.64
CA ARG A 215 29.06 -14.48 1.02
C ARG A 215 29.12 -15.63 2.04
N ASP A 216 29.83 -15.45 3.15
CA ASP A 216 29.97 -16.47 4.20
C ASP A 216 28.77 -16.59 5.14
N SER A 217 27.76 -15.72 4.98
CA SER A 217 26.56 -15.64 5.83
C SER A 217 25.28 -15.90 5.06
N LEU A 218 25.41 -16.49 3.86
CA LEU A 218 24.30 -16.89 3.01
C LEU A 218 23.41 -17.91 3.73
N GLN A 219 22.11 -17.68 3.67
CA GLN A 219 21.06 -18.54 4.19
C GLN A 219 20.08 -18.89 3.07
N PRO A 220 19.44 -20.08 3.11
CA PRO A 220 18.38 -20.42 2.18
C PRO A 220 17.36 -19.29 2.07
N GLY A 221 17.00 -18.91 0.84
CA GLY A 221 16.11 -17.79 0.52
C GLY A 221 16.81 -16.48 0.15
N ASP A 222 18.11 -16.34 0.42
CA ASP A 222 18.87 -15.15 0.02
C ASP A 222 18.93 -15.02 -1.51
N LEU A 223 18.84 -13.80 -2.00
CA LEU A 223 18.99 -13.48 -3.42
C LEU A 223 20.46 -13.22 -3.72
N ILE A 224 21.03 -13.98 -4.65
CA ILE A 224 22.42 -13.85 -5.08
C ILE A 224 22.45 -13.19 -6.46
N PHE A 225 23.24 -12.13 -6.57
CA PHE A 225 23.34 -11.31 -7.77
C PHE A 225 24.67 -11.53 -8.47
N PHE A 226 24.61 -11.64 -9.79
CA PHE A 226 25.77 -11.89 -10.64
C PHE A 226 25.90 -10.83 -11.72
N GLY A 227 27.12 -10.62 -12.18
CA GLY A 227 27.44 -9.51 -13.06
C GLY A 227 28.81 -9.55 -13.70
N SER A 228 29.14 -8.45 -14.37
CA SER A 228 30.46 -8.15 -14.95
C SER A 228 30.68 -6.65 -14.91
N ASP A 229 31.90 -6.21 -14.54
CA ASP A 229 32.32 -4.79 -14.61
C ASP A 229 31.30 -3.80 -14.02
N ALA A 230 30.88 -4.06 -12.77
CA ALA A 230 29.88 -3.33 -11.98
C ALA A 230 28.40 -3.51 -12.41
N ASP A 231 28.11 -4.16 -13.53
CA ASP A 231 26.75 -4.40 -14.00
C ASP A 231 26.15 -5.70 -13.48
N ILE A 232 24.97 -5.59 -12.85
CA ILE A 232 24.19 -6.74 -12.38
C ILE A 232 23.27 -7.23 -13.50
N THR A 233 23.51 -8.47 -13.94
CA THR A 233 22.85 -9.04 -15.12
C THR A 233 22.02 -10.29 -14.80
N HIS A 234 22.20 -10.90 -13.63
CA HIS A 234 21.49 -12.11 -13.24
C HIS A 234 21.22 -12.17 -11.75
N VAL A 235 20.15 -12.86 -11.36
CA VAL A 235 19.80 -13.11 -9.95
C VAL A 235 19.41 -14.57 -9.75
N ALA A 236 19.68 -15.11 -8.58
CA ALA A 236 19.29 -16.47 -8.18
C ALA A 236 18.81 -16.49 -6.73
N ILE A 237 18.05 -17.52 -6.37
CA ILE A 237 17.67 -17.81 -4.99
C ILE A 237 18.66 -18.83 -4.43
N TYR A 238 19.31 -18.53 -3.32
CA TYR A 238 20.17 -19.48 -2.64
C TYR A 238 19.31 -20.55 -1.96
N LYS A 239 19.52 -21.81 -2.33
CA LYS A 239 18.82 -22.96 -1.74
C LYS A 239 19.50 -23.44 -0.45
N GLY A 240 20.75 -23.06 -0.22
CA GLY A 240 21.62 -23.66 0.78
C GLY A 240 22.48 -24.78 0.20
N ASN A 241 23.48 -25.23 0.98
CA ASN A 241 24.39 -26.32 0.61
C ASN A 241 25.04 -26.14 -0.78
N ASP A 242 25.51 -24.93 -1.07
CA ASP A 242 26.13 -24.58 -2.35
C ASP A 242 25.20 -24.64 -3.57
N GLN A 243 23.88 -24.54 -3.39
CA GLN A 243 22.91 -24.65 -4.49
C GLN A 243 22.17 -23.34 -4.76
N LEU A 244 21.98 -23.03 -6.05
CA LEU A 244 21.21 -21.90 -6.57
C LEU A 244 19.97 -22.42 -7.30
N ILE A 245 18.83 -21.76 -7.15
CA ILE A 245 17.64 -21.94 -7.99
C ILE A 245 17.48 -20.69 -8.84
N HIS A 246 17.47 -20.82 -10.17
CA HIS A 246 17.31 -19.69 -11.08
C HIS A 246 16.93 -20.10 -12.50
N ALA A 247 16.36 -19.17 -13.26
CA ALA A 247 16.12 -19.34 -14.69
C ALA A 247 17.41 -19.05 -15.49
N THR A 248 17.96 -20.07 -16.15
CA THR A 248 19.13 -19.95 -17.03
C THR A 248 18.72 -20.09 -18.49
N VAL A 249 19.42 -19.40 -19.40
CA VAL A 249 19.11 -19.42 -20.84
C VAL A 249 19.09 -20.86 -21.41
N SER A 250 19.98 -21.73 -20.92
CA SER A 250 20.14 -23.09 -21.46
C SER A 250 19.20 -24.12 -20.85
N GLN A 251 18.74 -23.94 -19.61
CA GLN A 251 18.03 -24.99 -18.87
C GLN A 251 16.67 -24.53 -18.31
N GLY A 252 16.31 -23.26 -18.47
CA GLY A 252 15.17 -22.71 -17.75
C GLY A 252 15.45 -22.65 -16.25
N VAL A 253 14.38 -22.70 -15.44
CA VAL A 253 14.49 -22.76 -13.98
C VAL A 253 15.16 -24.08 -13.59
N SER A 254 16.34 -24.00 -13.00
CA SER A 254 17.21 -25.14 -12.71
C SER A 254 18.00 -24.93 -11.43
N ILE A 255 18.48 -26.03 -10.87
CA ILE A 255 19.37 -26.03 -9.71
C ILE A 255 20.82 -26.17 -10.17
N THR A 256 21.67 -25.20 -9.82
CA THR A 256 23.10 -25.25 -10.14
C THR A 256 23.96 -25.07 -8.90
N SER A 257 25.23 -25.50 -8.95
CA SER A 257 26.20 -25.25 -7.88
C SER A 257 26.69 -23.80 -7.93
N PHE A 258 26.86 -23.17 -6.78
CA PHE A 258 27.38 -21.80 -6.66
C PHE A 258 28.92 -21.80 -6.70
N GLU A 259 29.55 -22.22 -5.61
CA GLU A 259 31.01 -22.28 -5.42
C GLU A 259 31.67 -23.34 -6.30
N GLY A 260 31.04 -24.50 -6.46
CA GLY A 260 31.53 -25.53 -7.37
C GLY A 260 31.46 -25.14 -8.85
N SER A 261 30.75 -24.07 -9.22
CA SER A 261 30.71 -23.51 -10.57
C SER A 261 31.68 -22.33 -10.70
N ALA A 262 32.79 -22.54 -11.41
CA ALA A 262 33.73 -21.45 -11.72
C ALA A 262 33.05 -20.27 -12.45
N TYR A 263 31.98 -20.52 -13.22
CA TYR A 263 31.24 -19.45 -13.88
C TYR A 263 30.46 -18.59 -12.89
N TRP A 264 29.67 -19.20 -12.00
CA TRP A 264 28.83 -18.46 -11.05
C TRP A 264 29.66 -17.85 -9.93
N SER A 265 30.59 -18.60 -9.35
CA SER A 265 31.46 -18.14 -8.26
C SER A 265 32.28 -16.90 -8.65
N ASN A 266 32.81 -16.84 -9.88
CA ASN A 266 33.60 -15.70 -10.37
C ASN A 266 32.76 -14.46 -10.74
N LYS A 267 31.46 -14.65 -11.04
CA LYS A 267 30.56 -13.54 -11.41
C LYS A 267 29.76 -13.00 -10.23
N PHE A 268 29.98 -13.51 -9.02
CA PHE A 268 29.31 -13.03 -7.82
C PHE A 268 29.58 -11.54 -7.60
N VAL A 269 28.50 -10.76 -7.47
CA VAL A 269 28.56 -9.32 -7.17
C VAL A 269 28.19 -9.08 -5.70
N GLY A 270 27.14 -9.73 -5.22
CA GLY A 270 26.69 -9.59 -3.83
C GLY A 270 25.42 -10.39 -3.57
N ALA A 271 24.96 -10.38 -2.32
CA ALA A 271 23.72 -11.04 -1.92
C ALA A 271 22.83 -10.13 -1.10
N LYS A 272 21.51 -10.31 -1.24
CA LYS A 272 20.48 -9.60 -0.49
C LYS A 272 19.52 -10.56 0.20
N ARG A 273 19.15 -10.26 1.44
CA ARG A 273 18.10 -10.97 2.17
C ARG A 273 16.83 -10.16 2.19
N ILE A 274 15.74 -10.79 1.74
CA ILE A 274 14.39 -10.20 1.78
C ILE A 274 13.71 -10.71 3.05
N ASN A 275 13.65 -9.86 4.08
CA ASN A 275 13.11 -10.20 5.40
C ASN A 275 11.61 -9.91 5.58
N GLY A 276 10.93 -9.44 4.52
CA GLY A 276 9.51 -9.09 4.54
C GLY A 276 9.15 -8.12 3.42
N SER A 277 7.87 -7.78 3.30
CA SER A 277 7.43 -6.69 2.45
C SER A 277 7.96 -5.35 2.97
N PRO A 278 8.28 -4.38 2.09
CA PRO A 278 8.62 -3.04 2.53
C PRO A 278 7.49 -2.44 3.39
N ILE A 279 7.87 -1.65 4.39
CA ILE A 279 6.95 -1.03 5.35
C ILE A 279 6.22 0.10 4.63
N ILE A 280 4.91 -0.07 4.49
CA ILE A 280 4.01 0.99 4.02
C ILE A 280 3.16 1.49 5.19
N ASP A 281 2.93 2.80 5.25
CA ASP A 281 1.96 3.35 6.20
C ASP A 281 0.53 3.15 5.65
N ALA A 282 0.03 1.91 5.74
CA ALA A 282 -1.29 1.54 5.23
C ALA A 282 -2.45 2.24 5.97
N ASN A 283 -2.19 2.87 7.13
CA ASN A 283 -3.18 3.69 7.83
C ASN A 283 -3.22 5.12 7.33
N HIS A 284 -2.17 5.58 6.64
CA HIS A 284 -2.14 6.92 6.08
C HIS A 284 -3.36 7.10 5.14
N PRO A 285 -4.22 8.11 5.35
CA PRO A 285 -5.48 8.24 4.60
C PRO A 285 -5.31 8.21 3.08
N ILE A 286 -4.25 8.85 2.58
CA ILE A 286 -3.91 8.87 1.15
C ILE A 286 -3.54 7.46 0.66
N ILE A 287 -2.72 6.73 1.41
CA ILE A 287 -2.21 5.41 0.99
C ILE A 287 -3.33 4.38 1.05
N LYS A 288 -4.09 4.37 2.14
CA LYS A 288 -5.29 3.54 2.29
C LYS A 288 -6.26 3.72 1.14
N GLU A 289 -6.45 4.95 0.68
CA GLU A 289 -7.30 5.26 -0.47
C GLU A 289 -6.65 4.77 -1.78
N ALA A 290 -5.36 5.05 -1.99
CA ALA A 290 -4.62 4.67 -3.18
C ALA A 290 -4.60 3.15 -3.43
N LEU A 291 -4.40 2.35 -2.37
CA LEU A 291 -4.29 0.89 -2.45
C LEU A 291 -5.57 0.23 -3.00
N LYS A 292 -6.74 0.86 -2.86
CA LYS A 292 -8.01 0.34 -3.40
C LYS A 292 -8.02 0.20 -4.92
N TYR A 293 -7.17 0.96 -5.60
CA TYR A 293 -7.17 1.09 -7.05
C TYR A 293 -6.03 0.33 -7.72
N ILE A 294 -5.20 -0.43 -6.98
CA ILE A 294 -4.23 -1.32 -7.61
C ILE A 294 -4.96 -2.25 -8.58
N GLY A 295 -4.46 -2.33 -9.82
CA GLY A 295 -5.11 -3.10 -10.88
C GLY A 295 -6.02 -2.29 -11.80
N THR A 296 -6.40 -1.06 -11.45
CA THR A 296 -7.19 -0.21 -12.35
C THR A 296 -6.39 0.10 -13.63
N PRO A 297 -6.94 -0.14 -14.84
CA PRO A 297 -6.21 0.09 -16.08
C PRO A 297 -5.77 1.54 -16.28
N TYR A 298 -4.63 1.74 -16.93
CA TYR A 298 -4.24 3.07 -17.38
C TYR A 298 -5.08 3.49 -18.59
N LEU A 299 -5.65 4.69 -18.51
CA LEU A 299 -6.34 5.35 -19.62
C LEU A 299 -5.84 6.79 -19.76
N PHE A 300 -5.28 7.13 -20.92
CA PHE A 300 -4.82 8.50 -21.16
C PHE A 300 -6.01 9.46 -21.14
N GLY A 301 -6.00 10.43 -20.21
CA GLY A 301 -7.13 11.33 -19.99
C GLY A 301 -8.21 10.77 -19.06
N GLY A 302 -8.13 9.49 -18.68
CA GLY A 302 -9.09 8.85 -17.77
C GLY A 302 -9.02 9.42 -16.35
N GLU A 303 -10.17 9.52 -15.69
CA GLU A 303 -10.32 10.26 -14.43
C GLU A 303 -10.99 9.48 -13.29
N ASN A 304 -11.38 8.24 -13.51
CA ASN A 304 -12.20 7.47 -12.58
C ASN A 304 -11.84 5.98 -12.62
N PRO A 305 -12.13 5.22 -11.54
CA PRO A 305 -11.76 3.81 -11.46
C PRO A 305 -12.54 2.90 -12.42
N GLU A 306 -13.71 3.32 -12.90
CA GLU A 306 -14.57 2.55 -13.82
C GLU A 306 -14.00 2.51 -15.24
N GLU A 307 -13.47 3.62 -15.74
CA GLU A 307 -12.90 3.76 -17.08
C GLU A 307 -11.37 3.57 -17.09
N GLY A 308 -10.72 3.90 -15.97
CA GLY A 308 -9.27 3.91 -15.83
C GLY A 308 -8.72 5.30 -15.53
N PHE A 309 -7.47 5.33 -15.08
CA PHE A 309 -6.78 6.57 -14.69
C PHE A 309 -5.60 6.89 -15.60
N ASP A 310 -5.30 8.18 -15.81
CA ASP A 310 -3.92 8.61 -16.02
C ASP A 310 -3.21 8.95 -14.70
N CYS A 311 -1.88 9.15 -14.73
CA CYS A 311 -1.08 9.36 -13.53
C CYS A 311 -1.55 10.54 -12.68
N SER A 312 -1.73 11.71 -13.31
CA SER A 312 -2.18 12.92 -12.62
C SER A 312 -3.61 12.81 -12.10
N ALA A 313 -4.49 12.13 -12.84
CA ALA A 313 -5.86 11.91 -12.44
C ALA A 313 -5.97 10.94 -11.28
N PHE A 314 -5.18 9.86 -11.26
CA PHE A 314 -5.08 8.94 -10.14
C PHE A 314 -4.66 9.68 -8.85
N VAL A 315 -3.55 10.42 -8.90
CA VAL A 315 -3.06 11.18 -7.73
C VAL A 315 -4.13 12.15 -7.22
N ARG A 316 -4.74 12.91 -8.13
CA ARG A 316 -5.83 13.83 -7.83
C ARG A 316 -7.04 13.13 -7.21
N TYR A 317 -7.47 12.01 -7.77
CA TYR A 317 -8.61 11.25 -7.30
C TYR A 317 -8.39 10.77 -5.87
N VAL A 318 -7.21 10.20 -5.59
CA VAL A 318 -6.83 9.75 -4.25
C VAL A 318 -6.84 10.91 -3.25
N TYR A 319 -6.23 12.05 -3.58
CA TYR A 319 -6.21 13.22 -2.71
C TYR A 319 -7.61 13.80 -2.44
N LEU A 320 -8.46 13.81 -3.47
CA LEU A 320 -9.84 14.27 -3.36
C LEU A 320 -10.67 13.34 -2.47
N HIS A 321 -10.50 12.02 -2.59
CA HIS A 321 -11.32 11.06 -1.84
C HIS A 321 -10.83 10.86 -0.41
N SER A 322 -9.52 10.93 -0.17
CA SER A 322 -8.89 10.78 1.16
C SER A 322 -8.97 12.04 2.02
N LEU A 323 -8.51 13.19 1.51
CA LEU A 323 -8.32 14.42 2.30
C LEU A 323 -9.22 15.58 1.85
N LYS A 324 -10.05 15.37 0.82
CA LYS A 324 -10.83 16.44 0.17
C LYS A 324 -9.96 17.58 -0.37
N ILE A 325 -8.73 17.25 -0.74
CA ILE A 325 -7.76 18.15 -1.35
C ILE A 325 -7.92 18.08 -2.87
N TYR A 326 -8.03 19.24 -3.50
CA TYR A 326 -8.28 19.31 -4.92
C TYR A 326 -7.00 19.67 -5.69
N LEU A 327 -6.40 18.67 -6.34
CA LEU A 327 -5.21 18.86 -7.15
C LEU A 327 -5.56 19.28 -8.58
N PRO A 328 -4.73 20.14 -9.22
CA PRO A 328 -4.86 20.44 -10.64
C PRO A 328 -4.90 19.18 -11.52
N ARG A 329 -5.46 19.29 -12.74
CA ARG A 329 -5.73 18.11 -13.58
C ARG A 329 -4.47 17.48 -14.16
N SER A 330 -3.50 18.28 -14.60
CA SER A 330 -2.30 17.77 -15.27
C SER A 330 -1.09 17.70 -14.35
N THR A 331 -0.17 16.78 -14.63
CA THR A 331 1.09 16.61 -13.90
C THR A 331 1.88 17.92 -13.81
N ASP A 332 1.99 18.68 -14.92
CA ASP A 332 2.68 19.99 -14.92
C ASP A 332 2.06 20.96 -13.92
N GLN A 333 0.73 21.02 -13.87
CA GLN A 333 0.04 21.95 -12.98
C GLN A 333 0.17 21.53 -11.53
N GLN A 334 0.13 20.22 -11.25
CA GLN A 334 0.36 19.67 -9.91
C GLN A 334 1.78 19.97 -9.42
N TRP A 335 2.78 19.97 -10.30
CA TRP A 335 4.17 20.33 -9.97
C TRP A 335 4.34 21.80 -9.54
N GLN A 336 3.47 22.70 -9.99
CA GLN A 336 3.53 24.14 -9.69
C GLN A 336 2.85 24.53 -8.37
N VAL A 337 2.21 23.59 -7.68
CA VAL A 337 1.50 23.84 -6.42
C VAL A 337 2.05 22.95 -5.30
N GLY A 338 1.64 23.21 -4.06
CA GLY A 338 2.13 22.48 -2.89
C GLY A 338 3.50 22.94 -2.39
N GLU A 339 3.91 22.36 -1.27
CA GLU A 339 5.22 22.59 -0.65
C GLU A 339 6.30 21.76 -1.37
N ILE A 340 7.48 22.35 -1.57
CA ILE A 340 8.65 21.63 -2.09
C ILE A 340 9.26 20.80 -0.97
N VAL A 341 9.45 19.50 -1.19
CA VAL A 341 10.03 18.59 -0.20
C VAL A 341 11.36 18.03 -0.72
N SER A 342 12.36 17.95 0.17
CA SER A 342 13.64 17.30 -0.16
C SER A 342 13.55 15.78 0.04
N LYS A 343 14.43 15.00 -0.61
CA LYS A 343 14.39 13.54 -0.55
C LYS A 343 14.58 13.00 0.88
N GLU A 344 15.32 13.72 1.72
CA GLU A 344 15.57 13.38 3.12
C GLU A 344 14.35 13.61 4.02
N ASN A 345 13.42 14.47 3.58
CA ASN A 345 12.21 14.85 4.32
C ASN A 345 10.94 14.26 3.71
N ILE A 346 11.08 13.34 2.76
CA ILE A 346 9.95 12.67 2.12
C ILE A 346 9.16 11.86 3.16
N GLN A 347 7.85 11.97 3.11
CA GLN A 347 6.93 11.28 4.00
C GLN A 347 5.88 10.52 3.19
N PRO A 348 5.40 9.36 3.68
CA PRO A 348 4.27 8.66 3.08
C PRO A 348 3.11 9.64 2.82
N GLY A 349 2.54 9.59 1.61
CA GLY A 349 1.53 10.53 1.12
C GLY A 349 2.08 11.64 0.21
N ASP A 350 3.36 12.01 0.29
CA ASP A 350 3.96 12.98 -0.63
C ASP A 350 3.87 12.52 -2.10
N VAL A 351 3.88 13.45 -3.05
CA VAL A 351 3.82 13.13 -4.48
C VAL A 351 5.18 13.33 -5.12
N ILE A 352 5.64 12.29 -5.80
CA ILE A 352 6.90 12.25 -6.53
C ILE A 352 6.63 12.58 -7.98
N PHE A 353 7.46 13.43 -8.56
CA PHE A 353 7.37 13.88 -9.94
C PHE A 353 8.56 13.40 -10.74
N PHE A 354 8.28 13.03 -11.99
CA PHE A 354 9.25 12.51 -12.93
C PHE A 354 9.16 13.26 -14.27
N SER A 355 10.32 13.49 -14.88
CA SER A 355 10.45 14.15 -16.18
C SER A 355 10.79 13.14 -17.28
N ASP A 356 10.57 13.52 -18.54
CA ASP A 356 11.07 12.80 -19.73
C ASP A 356 10.66 11.32 -19.80
N THR A 357 9.47 11.00 -19.28
CA THR A 357 8.91 9.64 -19.31
C THR A 357 8.23 9.31 -20.64
N TYR A 358 7.33 10.17 -21.10
CA TYR A 358 6.65 10.07 -22.41
C TYR A 358 6.62 11.38 -23.21
N ARG A 359 7.04 12.49 -22.60
CA ARG A 359 7.23 13.81 -23.24
C ARG A 359 8.30 14.57 -22.47
N GLU A 360 8.90 15.56 -23.13
CA GLU A 360 9.91 16.44 -22.53
C GLU A 360 9.35 17.19 -21.29
N GLY A 361 10.16 17.29 -20.24
CA GLY A 361 9.78 17.92 -18.98
C GLY A 361 8.89 17.05 -18.10
N ILE A 362 8.22 17.68 -17.13
CA ILE A 362 7.34 16.98 -16.17
C ILE A 362 6.27 16.21 -16.93
N SER A 363 6.28 14.90 -16.76
CA SER A 363 5.40 14.03 -17.55
C SER A 363 4.69 13.00 -16.68
N HIS A 364 5.26 12.59 -15.55
CA HIS A 364 4.67 11.56 -14.71
C HIS A 364 4.74 11.89 -13.21
N ASN A 365 3.85 11.28 -12.43
CA ASN A 365 3.89 11.39 -10.98
C ASN A 365 3.26 10.16 -10.30
N GLY A 366 3.49 10.06 -8.98
CA GLY A 366 2.94 9.01 -8.14
C GLY A 366 3.03 9.36 -6.66
N ILE A 367 2.28 8.64 -5.83
CA ILE A 367 2.18 8.87 -4.40
C ILE A 367 3.22 8.01 -3.68
N TYR A 368 4.11 8.63 -2.92
CA TYR A 368 5.07 7.93 -2.09
C TYR A 368 4.37 7.16 -0.97
N ILE A 369 4.72 5.89 -0.78
CA ILE A 369 4.07 5.01 0.19
C ILE A 369 5.00 4.49 1.30
N GLY A 370 6.28 4.90 1.30
CA GLY A 370 7.31 4.42 2.22
C GLY A 370 8.37 3.60 1.50
N ASP A 371 9.54 3.39 2.11
CA ASP A 371 10.61 2.49 1.65
C ASP A 371 10.95 2.55 0.15
N ASN A 372 11.13 3.77 -0.36
CA ASN A 372 11.38 4.05 -1.78
C ASN A 372 10.26 3.60 -2.74
N GLN A 373 9.11 3.17 -2.23
CA GLN A 373 7.96 2.78 -3.04
C GLN A 373 7.04 3.96 -3.34
N PHE A 374 6.42 3.92 -4.50
CA PHE A 374 5.35 4.82 -4.85
C PHE A 374 4.29 4.12 -5.70
N ILE A 375 3.03 4.50 -5.49
CA ILE A 375 1.88 4.00 -6.25
C ILE A 375 1.52 4.99 -7.35
N HIS A 376 1.27 4.50 -8.56
CA HIS A 376 0.98 5.33 -9.72
C HIS A 376 0.20 4.56 -10.80
N ALA A 377 -0.57 5.29 -11.61
CA ALA A 377 -1.13 4.76 -12.86
C ALA A 377 -0.08 4.86 -13.97
N THR A 378 0.40 3.75 -14.52
CA THR A 378 1.50 3.74 -15.50
C THR A 378 1.06 3.40 -16.91
N ARG A 379 1.64 4.10 -17.91
CA ARG A 379 1.32 3.86 -19.31
C ARG A 379 1.64 2.41 -19.71
N GLY A 380 0.71 1.78 -20.43
CA GLY A 380 0.87 0.42 -20.94
C GLY A 380 0.61 -0.68 -19.93
N ASP A 381 0.09 -0.33 -18.74
CA ASP A 381 -0.20 -1.25 -17.65
C ASP A 381 -1.38 -0.70 -16.82
N GLN A 382 -1.37 -0.93 -15.51
CA GLN A 382 -2.40 -0.54 -14.54
C GLN A 382 -1.85 0.38 -13.44
N VAL A 383 -2.70 0.76 -12.50
CA VAL A 383 -2.25 1.32 -11.21
C VAL A 383 -1.44 0.25 -10.48
N THR A 384 -0.18 0.57 -10.20
CA THR A 384 0.81 -0.36 -9.66
C THR A 384 1.76 0.33 -8.69
N ILE A 385 2.56 -0.46 -7.99
CA ILE A 385 3.62 0.01 -7.09
C ILE A 385 4.97 -0.15 -7.80
N SER A 386 5.73 0.94 -7.86
CA SER A 386 7.10 0.99 -8.35
C SER A 386 8.04 1.47 -7.25
N TYR A 387 9.35 1.38 -7.54
CA TYR A 387 10.40 1.86 -6.64
C TYR A 387 11.16 3.02 -7.28
N ILE A 388 11.36 4.10 -6.53
CA ILE A 388 12.05 5.32 -6.97
C ILE A 388 13.51 5.02 -7.33
N ASN A 389 14.14 4.09 -6.62
CA ASN A 389 15.53 3.68 -6.81
C ASN A 389 15.69 2.58 -7.88
N SER A 390 14.65 2.28 -8.66
CA SER A 390 14.85 1.50 -9.88
C SER A 390 15.55 2.37 -10.91
N GLU A 391 16.40 1.79 -11.74
CA GLU A 391 17.20 2.52 -12.73
C GLU A 391 16.37 3.51 -13.57
N TYR A 392 15.23 3.06 -14.08
CA TYR A 392 14.34 3.91 -14.87
C TYR A 392 13.76 5.06 -14.05
N TRP A 393 13.24 4.82 -12.84
CA TRP A 393 12.61 5.88 -12.06
C TRP A 393 13.62 6.82 -11.40
N GLU A 394 14.81 6.32 -11.07
CA GLU A 394 15.89 7.11 -10.50
C GLU A 394 16.41 8.11 -11.53
N GLU A 395 16.62 7.69 -12.79
CA GLU A 395 17.01 8.58 -13.88
C GLU A 395 15.97 9.66 -14.15
N LYS A 396 14.67 9.32 -14.03
CA LYS A 396 13.56 10.23 -14.34
C LYS A 396 13.13 11.09 -13.14
N PHE A 397 13.66 10.85 -11.95
CA PHE A 397 13.25 11.55 -10.73
C PHE A 397 13.55 13.05 -10.83
N THR A 398 12.52 13.88 -10.63
CA THR A 398 12.64 15.34 -10.74
C THR A 398 12.50 16.04 -9.39
N GLY A 399 11.60 15.56 -8.52
CA GLY A 399 11.42 16.13 -7.19
C GLY A 399 10.10 15.74 -6.54
N ILE A 400 9.85 16.31 -5.37
CA ILE A 400 8.73 15.92 -4.50
C ILE A 400 7.89 17.16 -4.15
N ARG A 401 6.57 16.97 -4.09
CA ARG A 401 5.61 17.96 -3.56
C ARG A 401 4.77 17.35 -2.44
N ARG A 402 4.47 18.19 -1.45
CA ARG A 402 3.50 17.89 -0.39
C ARG A 402 2.29 18.79 -0.51
N PHE A 403 1.10 18.20 -0.44
CA PHE A 403 -0.16 18.94 -0.55
C PHE A 403 -0.91 18.89 0.78
N THR A 404 -0.64 19.85 1.65
CA THR A 404 -1.32 20.03 2.96
C THR A 404 -2.22 21.26 2.99
N GLY A 405 -1.91 22.30 2.19
CA GLY A 405 -2.64 23.58 2.16
C GLY A 405 -3.61 23.78 0.99
N LEU A 406 -3.91 22.74 0.21
CA LEU A 406 -4.82 22.79 -0.93
C LEU A 406 -6.26 22.36 -0.58
N THR A 407 -6.63 22.47 0.70
CA THR A 407 -7.97 22.15 1.20
C THR A 407 -9.01 23.14 0.70
N LEU A 408 -10.19 22.66 0.33
CA LEU A 408 -11.31 23.51 -0.05
C LEU A 408 -11.87 24.21 1.20
N PRO A 409 -11.99 25.55 1.21
CA PRO A 409 -12.51 26.33 2.33
C PRO A 409 -14.04 26.20 2.43
N LYS A 410 -14.51 25.03 2.89
CA LYS A 410 -15.94 24.68 2.99
C LYS A 410 -16.68 25.44 4.10
N GLU A 411 -15.96 26.16 4.95
CA GLU A 411 -16.52 27.16 5.85
C GLU A 411 -17.17 28.33 5.09
N ASN A 412 -16.70 28.63 3.88
CA ASN A 412 -17.36 29.59 3.02
C ASN A 412 -18.59 28.94 2.34
N PRO A 413 -19.82 29.46 2.57
CA PRO A 413 -21.04 28.80 2.09
C PRO A 413 -21.11 28.73 0.56
N ILE A 414 -20.60 29.74 -0.16
CA ILE A 414 -20.56 29.78 -1.63
C ILE A 414 -19.65 28.67 -2.15
N VAL A 415 -18.49 28.47 -1.52
CA VAL A 415 -17.55 27.40 -1.88
C VAL A 415 -18.13 26.02 -1.52
N ALA A 416 -18.73 25.89 -0.33
CA ALA A 416 -19.36 24.65 0.11
C ALA A 416 -20.42 24.19 -0.89
N GLU A 417 -21.25 25.11 -1.38
CA GLU A 417 -22.28 24.82 -2.37
C GLU A 417 -21.70 24.52 -3.76
N ALA A 418 -20.81 25.38 -4.26
CA ALA A 418 -20.19 25.19 -5.58
C ALA A 418 -19.50 23.83 -5.70
N THR A 419 -18.86 23.37 -4.63
CA THR A 419 -18.06 22.14 -4.64
C THR A 419 -18.89 20.85 -4.65
N LYS A 420 -20.20 20.90 -4.35
CA LYS A 420 -21.09 19.72 -4.42
C LYS A 420 -21.25 19.18 -5.84
N PHE A 421 -21.08 20.02 -6.84
CA PHE A 421 -21.44 19.70 -8.22
C PHE A 421 -20.23 19.31 -9.08
N ILE A 422 -19.01 19.40 -8.54
CA ILE A 422 -17.77 19.13 -9.30
C ILE A 422 -17.75 17.69 -9.79
N GLY A 423 -17.68 17.50 -11.11
CA GLY A 423 -17.66 16.18 -11.76
C GLY A 423 -19.03 15.51 -11.88
N GLU A 424 -20.07 16.04 -11.24
CA GLU A 424 -21.40 15.42 -11.18
C GLU A 424 -22.34 15.97 -12.26
N ILE A 425 -22.26 17.27 -12.55
CA ILE A 425 -23.26 17.97 -13.37
C ILE A 425 -22.66 18.40 -14.72
N PRO A 426 -23.23 17.96 -15.86
CA PRO A 426 -22.72 18.29 -17.18
C PRO A 426 -23.06 19.72 -17.60
N TYR A 427 -22.38 20.19 -18.64
CA TYR A 427 -22.77 21.42 -19.30
C TYR A 427 -24.04 21.21 -20.12
N VAL A 428 -25.04 22.08 -19.91
CA VAL A 428 -26.25 22.16 -20.72
C VAL A 428 -26.52 23.61 -21.07
N LYS A 429 -26.62 23.91 -22.38
CA LYS A 429 -26.85 25.27 -22.85
C LYS A 429 -28.17 25.82 -22.31
N GLY A 430 -28.11 26.91 -21.54
CA GLY A 430 -29.27 27.52 -20.91
C GLY A 430 -29.64 26.95 -19.54
N GLY A 431 -29.00 25.85 -19.12
CA GLY A 431 -29.31 25.14 -17.87
C GLY A 431 -28.99 25.97 -16.62
N THR A 432 -29.83 25.82 -15.61
CA THR A 432 -29.79 26.63 -14.36
C THR A 432 -29.99 25.84 -13.08
N THR A 433 -30.17 24.52 -13.16
CA THR A 433 -30.35 23.66 -11.99
C THR A 433 -29.53 22.37 -12.11
N PRO A 434 -29.24 21.67 -11.00
CA PRO A 434 -28.53 20.39 -11.05
C PRO A 434 -29.25 19.33 -11.89
N GLU A 435 -30.59 19.31 -11.89
CA GLU A 435 -31.39 18.31 -12.60
C GLU A 435 -31.34 18.48 -14.12
N GLU A 436 -31.26 19.73 -14.59
CA GLU A 436 -31.20 20.06 -16.02
C GLU A 436 -29.77 20.09 -16.56
N GLY A 437 -28.78 20.23 -15.67
CA GLY A 437 -27.43 20.63 -16.02
C GLY A 437 -27.27 22.15 -15.98
N PHE A 438 -26.02 22.60 -16.08
CA PHE A 438 -25.70 24.03 -15.97
C PHE A 438 -25.06 24.59 -17.24
N ASP A 439 -25.33 25.87 -17.53
CA ASP A 439 -24.36 26.69 -18.24
C ASP A 439 -23.49 27.52 -17.28
N VAL A 440 -22.48 28.21 -17.84
CA VAL A 440 -21.43 28.87 -17.08
C VAL A 440 -21.99 29.85 -16.04
N SER A 441 -22.83 30.79 -16.47
CA SER A 441 -23.37 31.82 -15.57
C SER A 441 -24.59 31.33 -14.77
N GLY A 442 -25.33 30.34 -15.28
CA GLY A 442 -26.45 29.71 -14.59
C GLY A 442 -26.00 28.96 -13.34
N PHE A 443 -24.87 28.26 -13.40
CA PHE A 443 -24.25 27.63 -12.23
C PHE A 443 -23.92 28.62 -11.13
N VAL A 444 -23.22 29.72 -11.49
CA VAL A 444 -22.83 30.74 -10.52
C VAL A 444 -24.06 31.39 -9.89
N GLN A 445 -25.10 31.66 -10.69
CA GLN A 445 -26.37 32.17 -10.20
C GLN A 445 -27.05 31.22 -9.20
N TYR A 446 -27.15 29.95 -9.55
CA TYR A 446 -27.72 28.92 -8.69
C TYR A 446 -26.99 28.85 -7.35
N VAL A 447 -25.65 28.80 -7.38
CA VAL A 447 -24.84 28.68 -6.16
C VAL A 447 -25.06 29.87 -5.22
N PHE A 448 -25.05 31.11 -5.73
CA PHE A 448 -25.28 32.29 -4.89
C PHE A 448 -26.70 32.32 -4.29
N LYS A 449 -27.69 31.85 -5.06
CA LYS A 449 -29.08 31.75 -4.60
C LYS A 449 -29.22 30.70 -3.50
N GLU A 450 -28.68 29.51 -3.71
CA GLU A 450 -28.83 28.40 -2.76
C GLU A 450 -28.02 28.61 -1.49
N ALA A 451 -26.76 29.02 -1.62
CA ALA A 451 -25.85 29.14 -0.48
C ALA A 451 -26.12 30.36 0.41
N ALA A 452 -26.58 31.47 -0.17
CA ALA A 452 -26.65 32.76 0.52
C ALA A 452 -27.98 33.50 0.31
N ASN A 453 -28.93 32.93 -0.43
CA ASN A 453 -30.16 33.62 -0.84
C ASN A 453 -29.91 34.96 -1.55
N VAL A 454 -28.82 35.04 -2.32
CA VAL A 454 -28.43 36.23 -3.09
C VAL A 454 -28.82 36.05 -4.55
N ASP A 455 -29.73 36.88 -5.03
CA ASP A 455 -30.14 36.89 -6.43
C ASP A 455 -29.15 37.71 -7.28
N ILE A 456 -28.26 37.02 -8.01
CA ILE A 456 -27.36 37.65 -8.98
C ILE A 456 -27.92 37.56 -10.41
N PRO A 457 -27.48 38.44 -11.35
CA PRO A 457 -27.93 38.40 -12.74
C PRO A 457 -27.66 37.07 -13.45
N ARG A 458 -28.45 36.75 -14.48
CA ARG A 458 -28.38 35.47 -15.21
C ARG A 458 -27.15 35.31 -16.11
N TYR A 459 -26.64 36.42 -16.65
CA TYR A 459 -25.61 36.42 -17.69
C TYR A 459 -24.31 37.07 -17.21
N GLY A 460 -23.17 36.54 -17.66
CA GLY A 460 -21.84 36.96 -17.22
C GLY A 460 -21.55 38.44 -17.44
N GLU A 461 -22.02 39.06 -18.54
CA GLU A 461 -21.86 40.49 -18.79
C GLU A 461 -22.52 41.35 -17.70
N GLN A 462 -23.67 40.90 -17.19
CA GLN A 462 -24.40 41.58 -16.12
C GLN A 462 -23.79 41.27 -14.75
N GLN A 463 -23.35 40.04 -14.52
CA GLN A 463 -22.63 39.65 -13.31
C GLN A 463 -21.31 40.44 -13.16
N TRP A 464 -20.65 40.82 -14.26
CA TRP A 464 -19.46 41.66 -14.24
C TRP A 464 -19.74 43.11 -13.76
N GLN A 465 -20.99 43.57 -13.79
CA GLN A 465 -21.35 44.91 -13.35
C GLN A 465 -21.70 45.00 -11.85
N ILE A 466 -21.79 43.87 -11.15
CA ILE A 466 -22.17 43.84 -9.72
C ILE A 466 -20.95 43.65 -8.82
N GLY A 467 -21.07 44.11 -7.58
CA GLY A 467 -20.03 43.97 -6.56
C GLY A 467 -18.82 44.88 -6.74
N GLU A 468 -17.93 44.82 -5.75
CA GLU A 468 -16.70 45.62 -5.71
C GLU A 468 -15.57 44.95 -6.51
N ASN A 469 -14.70 45.75 -7.14
CA ASN A 469 -13.52 45.23 -7.83
C ASN A 469 -12.50 44.70 -6.80
N VAL A 470 -12.01 43.48 -7.01
CA VAL A 470 -10.99 42.86 -6.16
C VAL A 470 -9.70 42.73 -6.94
N ALA A 471 -8.59 43.22 -6.36
CA ALA A 471 -7.27 43.03 -6.95
C ALA A 471 -6.88 41.54 -6.88
N ARG A 472 -6.09 41.07 -7.86
CA ARG A 472 -5.79 39.64 -8.00
C ARG A 472 -5.17 39.00 -6.74
N ASN A 473 -4.35 39.74 -6.00
CA ASN A 473 -3.71 39.26 -4.78
C ASN A 473 -4.65 39.27 -3.55
N ASP A 474 -5.81 39.93 -3.66
CA ASP A 474 -6.78 40.10 -2.59
C ASP A 474 -8.05 39.25 -2.80
N ILE A 475 -8.06 38.38 -3.82
CA ILE A 475 -9.17 37.47 -4.10
C ILE A 475 -9.27 36.46 -2.96
N GLN A 476 -10.48 36.34 -2.42
CA GLN A 476 -10.82 35.45 -1.33
C GLN A 476 -11.80 34.36 -1.81
N PRO A 477 -11.83 33.20 -1.16
CA PRO A 477 -12.83 32.18 -1.45
C PRO A 477 -14.26 32.75 -1.45
N GLY A 478 -15.07 32.35 -2.42
CA GLY A 478 -16.42 32.88 -2.66
C GLY A 478 -16.49 34.10 -3.58
N ASP A 479 -15.36 34.77 -3.88
CA ASP A 479 -15.34 35.86 -4.86
C ASP A 479 -15.64 35.34 -6.28
N LEU A 480 -16.24 36.21 -7.10
CA LEU A 480 -16.45 35.95 -8.51
C LEU A 480 -15.18 36.26 -9.30
N VAL A 481 -14.79 35.35 -10.19
CA VAL A 481 -13.68 35.52 -11.13
C VAL A 481 -14.22 35.50 -12.55
N PHE A 482 -13.71 36.40 -13.39
CA PHE A 482 -14.23 36.61 -14.73
C PHE A 482 -13.18 36.39 -15.81
N PHE A 483 -13.64 35.81 -16.92
CA PHE A 483 -12.85 35.53 -18.11
C PHE A 483 -13.53 36.11 -19.35
N LYS A 484 -12.75 36.67 -20.27
CA LYS A 484 -13.23 37.12 -21.58
C LYS A 484 -12.85 36.13 -22.66
N LEU A 485 -13.86 35.43 -23.17
CA LEU A 485 -13.78 34.58 -24.35
C LEU A 485 -14.61 35.23 -25.46
N SER A 486 -15.45 34.47 -26.17
CA SER A 486 -16.50 35.04 -27.03
C SER A 486 -17.51 35.87 -26.22
N THR A 487 -17.81 35.44 -25.00
CA THR A 487 -18.65 36.12 -24.00
C THR A 487 -17.88 36.33 -22.70
N ILE A 488 -18.45 37.08 -21.75
CA ILE A 488 -17.92 37.12 -20.39
C ILE A 488 -18.41 35.88 -19.64
N ASN A 489 -17.47 35.11 -19.10
CA ASN A 489 -17.74 33.91 -18.31
C ASN A 489 -17.38 34.18 -16.85
N SER A 490 -18.21 33.70 -15.93
CA SER A 490 -18.03 33.81 -14.49
C SER A 490 -17.65 32.47 -13.87
N ALA A 491 -16.91 32.55 -12.77
CA ALA A 491 -16.46 31.42 -11.97
C ALA A 491 -16.42 31.83 -10.49
N ILE A 492 -16.39 30.84 -9.60
CA ILE A 492 -16.31 31.05 -8.15
C ILE A 492 -14.90 30.71 -7.69
N TYR A 493 -14.21 31.65 -7.06
CA TYR A 493 -12.89 31.41 -6.49
C TYR A 493 -12.98 30.51 -5.25
N ILE A 494 -12.11 29.52 -5.15
CA ILE A 494 -12.10 28.52 -4.07
C ILE A 494 -10.76 28.45 -3.33
N GLY A 495 -9.89 29.44 -3.52
CA GLY A 495 -8.55 29.47 -2.93
C GLY A 495 -7.46 28.91 -3.85
N ASN A 496 -6.20 29.17 -3.53
CA ASN A 496 -5.02 28.60 -4.22
C ASN A 496 -5.03 28.76 -5.75
N ASP A 497 -5.45 29.93 -6.24
CA ASP A 497 -5.65 30.23 -7.67
C ASP A 497 -6.64 29.31 -8.37
N GLN A 498 -7.49 28.60 -7.64
CA GLN A 498 -8.48 27.72 -8.22
C GLN A 498 -9.85 28.39 -8.25
N VAL A 499 -10.59 28.09 -9.31
CA VAL A 499 -12.00 28.48 -9.47
C VAL A 499 -12.84 27.28 -9.83
N VAL A 500 -14.09 27.23 -9.36
CA VAL A 500 -15.13 26.31 -9.84
C VAL A 500 -15.95 27.02 -10.90
N HIS A 501 -16.17 26.35 -12.03
CA HIS A 501 -16.98 26.83 -13.14
C HIS A 501 -17.45 25.70 -14.03
N VAL A 502 -18.33 26.02 -14.99
CA VAL A 502 -18.83 25.06 -15.97
C VAL A 502 -18.06 25.19 -17.27
N THR A 503 -17.76 24.06 -17.91
CA THR A 503 -17.16 24.05 -19.24
C THR A 503 -17.83 23.02 -20.15
N LEU A 504 -17.72 23.25 -21.46
CA LEU A 504 -18.42 22.45 -22.47
C LEU A 504 -18.08 20.95 -22.44
N SER A 505 -16.83 20.61 -22.15
CA SER A 505 -16.34 19.22 -22.15
C SER A 505 -16.66 18.48 -20.85
N ASP A 506 -16.46 19.15 -19.72
CA ASP A 506 -16.32 18.47 -18.42
C ASP A 506 -17.39 18.89 -17.40
N GLY A 507 -18.38 19.66 -17.83
CA GLY A 507 -19.40 20.19 -16.92
C GLY A 507 -18.80 21.07 -15.83
N VAL A 508 -19.34 20.96 -14.62
CA VAL A 508 -18.82 21.67 -13.44
C VAL A 508 -17.48 21.08 -13.04
N ARG A 509 -16.43 21.89 -13.11
CA ARG A 509 -15.06 21.50 -12.75
C ARG A 509 -14.32 22.62 -12.06
N VAL A 510 -13.13 22.31 -11.55
CA VAL A 510 -12.20 23.32 -11.05
C VAL A 510 -11.11 23.56 -12.07
N THR A 511 -10.58 24.78 -12.08
CA THR A 511 -9.44 25.16 -12.91
C THR A 511 -8.51 26.06 -12.11
N ASN A 512 -7.20 25.84 -12.23
CA ASN A 512 -6.21 26.78 -11.71
C ASN A 512 -5.99 27.93 -12.71
N ILE A 513 -6.33 29.15 -12.32
CA ILE A 513 -6.33 30.35 -13.15
C ILE A 513 -4.94 30.97 -13.35
N ARG A 514 -3.92 30.43 -12.68
CA ARG A 514 -2.52 30.84 -12.82
C ARG A 514 -1.74 29.90 -13.73
N THR A 515 -1.92 28.60 -13.55
CA THR A 515 -1.12 27.58 -14.23
C THR A 515 -1.77 27.05 -15.51
N ASN A 516 -3.08 27.26 -15.69
CA ASN A 516 -3.73 26.96 -16.95
C ASN A 516 -3.60 28.15 -17.92
N SER A 517 -2.81 27.99 -18.99
CA SER A 517 -2.52 29.07 -19.94
C SER A 517 -3.77 29.63 -20.63
N TYR A 518 -4.74 28.77 -20.98
CA TYR A 518 -5.99 29.21 -21.61
C TYR A 518 -6.76 30.16 -20.70
N TRP A 519 -6.98 29.76 -19.45
CA TRP A 519 -7.76 30.55 -18.49
C TRP A 519 -6.98 31.73 -17.92
N SER A 520 -5.67 31.59 -17.72
CA SER A 520 -4.80 32.69 -17.30
C SER A 520 -4.78 33.82 -18.33
N ASN A 521 -4.78 33.50 -19.63
CA ASN A 521 -4.82 34.50 -20.69
C ASN A 521 -6.20 35.15 -20.86
N ALA A 522 -7.26 34.42 -20.52
CA ALA A 522 -8.63 34.92 -20.62
C ALA A 522 -9.06 35.74 -19.39
N TYR A 523 -8.33 35.71 -18.27
CA TYR A 523 -8.69 36.40 -17.03
C TYR A 523 -8.79 37.92 -17.23
N ILE A 524 -9.91 38.50 -16.81
CA ILE A 524 -10.15 39.96 -16.91
C ILE A 524 -10.35 40.67 -15.57
N GLY A 525 -10.57 39.93 -14.47
CA GLY A 525 -10.70 40.51 -13.13
C GLY A 525 -11.54 39.66 -12.19
N ALA A 526 -11.74 40.18 -10.98
CA ALA A 526 -12.54 39.57 -9.93
C ALA A 526 -13.47 40.58 -9.25
N LYS A 527 -14.59 40.09 -8.73
CA LYS A 527 -15.61 40.87 -8.01
C LYS A 527 -15.99 40.22 -6.68
N ARG A 528 -16.19 41.04 -5.66
CA ARG A 528 -16.79 40.61 -4.39
C ARG A 528 -18.23 41.09 -4.31
N VAL A 529 -19.15 40.15 -4.17
CA VAL A 529 -20.59 40.45 -4.06
C VAL A 529 -20.91 40.78 -2.60
N GLU A 530 -21.55 41.92 -2.36
CA GLU A 530 -21.97 42.36 -1.03
C GLU A 530 -23.17 41.55 -0.51
N GLY A 531 -23.37 41.53 0.81
CA GLY A 531 -24.52 40.86 1.45
C GLY A 531 -24.34 39.36 1.69
N LEU A 532 -23.15 38.81 1.43
CA LEU A 532 -22.78 37.47 1.86
C LEU A 532 -22.65 37.42 3.41
N PRO A 533 -22.99 36.29 4.07
CA PRO A 533 -22.75 36.13 5.50
C PRO A 533 -21.29 36.44 5.84
N ALA A 534 -21.03 37.13 6.95
CA ALA A 534 -19.65 37.38 7.39
C ALA A 534 -18.92 36.03 7.55
N GLN A 535 -17.73 35.95 6.96
CA GLN A 535 -16.86 34.76 6.97
C GLN A 535 -16.41 34.38 8.38
#